data_AF-A0A9P6UGH4-F1
#
_entry.id   AF-A0A9P6UGH4-F1
#
_cell.length_a   1.000
_cell.length_b   1.000
_cell.length_c   1.000
_cell.angle_alpha   90.00
_cell.angle_beta   90.00
_cell.angle_gamma   90.00
#
_symmetry.space_group_name_H-M   'P 1'
#
loop_
_entity.id
_entity.type
_entity.pdbx_description
1 polymer ?
#
loop_
_entity_poly.entity_id
_entity_poly.type
_entity_poly.pdbx_seq_one_letter_code
_entity_poly.pdbx_strand_id
1 'polypeptide(L)' 'MNCRYFVRENMPRLQYNNPAIKFDVQKVKEAGVAPELTIECANNDIKKISCSRIQSAEICKQFLVATTEGSAASA' A
#
# COMPACT_ATOMS: atom_id res chain seq x y z
N MET A 1 5.67 0.93 -15.09
CA MET A 1 4.19 0.94 -15.11
C MET A 1 3.63 0.01 -14.01
N ASN A 2 4.21 -0.02 -12.80
CA ASN A 2 4.08 -1.20 -11.93
C ASN A 2 3.02 -1.05 -10.82
N CYS A 3 2.80 0.17 -10.29
CA CYS A 3 1.73 0.44 -9.31
C CYS A 3 0.32 0.17 -9.87
N ARG A 4 0.12 0.40 -11.18
CA ARG A 4 -1.16 0.10 -11.84
C ARG A 4 -1.51 -1.39 -11.76
N TYR A 5 -0.52 -2.28 -11.85
CA TYR A 5 -0.74 -3.72 -11.71
C TYR A 5 -1.05 -4.10 -10.26
N PHE A 6 -0.37 -3.49 -9.29
CA PHE A 6 -0.70 -3.70 -7.87
C PHE A 6 -2.16 -3.34 -7.56
N VAL A 7 -2.62 -2.17 -8.02
CA VAL A 7 -4.00 -1.71 -7.84
C VAL A 7 -5.02 -2.63 -8.55
N ARG A 8 -4.68 -3.17 -9.72
CA ARG A 8 -5.62 -4.01 -10.49
C ARG A 8 -5.70 -5.45 -10.00
N GLU A 9 -4.60 -6.02 -9.52
CA GLU A 9 -4.51 -7.45 -9.24
C GLU A 9 -4.50 -7.78 -7.74
N ASN A 10 -3.77 -7.00 -6.95
CA ASN A 10 -3.52 -7.30 -5.53
C ASN A 10 -4.49 -6.55 -4.61
N MET A 11 -4.76 -5.28 -4.88
CA MET A 11 -5.72 -4.48 -4.09
C MET A 11 -7.11 -5.12 -3.95
N PRO A 12 -7.79 -5.60 -5.01
CA PRO A 12 -9.11 -6.21 -4.84
C PRO A 12 -9.07 -7.46 -3.94
N ARG A 13 -7.97 -8.23 -3.98
CA ARG A 13 -7.78 -9.38 -3.09
C ARG A 13 -7.59 -8.92 -1.64
N LEU A 14 -6.82 -7.86 -1.41
CA LEU A 14 -6.61 -7.29 -0.09
C LEU A 14 -7.93 -6.74 0.49
N GLN A 15 -8.72 -6.05 -0.32
CA GLN A 15 -10.03 -5.51 0.07
C GLN A 15 -11.04 -6.62 0.36
N TYR A 16 -11.04 -7.69 -0.43
CA TYR A 16 -11.90 -8.85 -0.19
C TYR A 16 -11.57 -9.53 1.15
N ASN A 17 -10.28 -9.72 1.46
CA ASN A 17 -9.86 -10.32 2.73
C ASN A 17 -10.02 -9.35 3.92
N ASN A 18 -10.01 -8.05 3.67
CA ASN A 18 -10.07 -7.02 4.71
C ASN A 18 -11.14 -5.96 4.34
N PRO A 19 -12.43 -6.30 4.41
CA PRO A 19 -13.51 -5.40 4.00
C PRO A 19 -13.62 -4.14 4.87
N ALA A 20 -13.04 -4.16 6.07
CA ALA A 20 -12.99 -3.01 6.97
C ALA A 20 -11.92 -1.97 6.60
N ILE A 21 -10.96 -2.32 5.71
CA ILE A 21 -9.86 -1.42 5.33
C ILE A 21 -10.31 -0.55 4.15
N LYS A 22 -10.17 0.77 4.29
CA LYS A 22 -10.43 1.73 3.23
C LYS A 22 -9.18 1.91 2.36
N PHE A 23 -9.30 1.65 1.06
CA PHE A 23 -8.26 1.91 0.08
C PHE A 23 -8.59 3.17 -0.71
N ASP A 24 -7.73 4.20 -0.63
CA ASP A 24 -7.83 5.40 -1.46
C ASP A 24 -6.77 5.35 -2.57
N VAL A 25 -7.18 5.59 -3.82
CA VAL A 25 -6.28 5.53 -4.99
C VAL A 25 -6.27 6.87 -5.70
N GLN A 26 -5.22 7.64 -5.46
CA GLN A 26 -5.03 8.94 -6.11
C GLN A 26 -4.24 8.80 -7.40
N LYS A 27 -4.90 9.11 -8.53
CA LYS A 27 -4.27 9.11 -9.85
C LYS A 27 -3.87 10.54 -10.22
N VAL A 28 -2.61 10.88 -9.98
CA VAL A 28 -2.07 12.19 -10.33
C VAL A 28 -1.62 12.18 -11.80
N LYS A 29 -2.03 13.19 -12.57
CA LYS A 29 -1.65 13.36 -13.99
C LYS A 29 -0.38 14.21 -14.17
N GLU A 30 0.08 14.83 -13.10
CA GLU A 30 1.23 15.73 -13.10
C GLU A 30 2.55 14.97 -13.31
N ALA A 31 3.39 15.49 -14.21
CA ALA A 31 4.68 14.90 -14.51
C ALA A 31 5.67 15.21 -13.38
N GLY A 32 6.32 14.18 -12.83
CA GLY A 32 7.29 14.32 -11.74
C GLY A 32 6.81 13.83 -10.37
N VAL A 33 5.51 13.53 -10.23
CA VAL A 33 4.99 12.92 -9.00
C VAL A 33 5.41 11.46 -8.94
N ALA A 34 6.29 11.15 -7.99
CA ALA A 34 6.69 9.79 -7.70
C ALA A 34 5.49 9.04 -7.11
N PRO A 35 5.18 7.81 -7.58
CA PRO A 35 4.12 7.04 -6.98
C PRO A 35 4.51 6.66 -5.55
N GLU A 36 3.65 6.94 -4.58
CA GLU A 36 3.82 6.53 -3.19
C GLU A 36 2.62 5.68 -2.73
N LEU A 37 2.86 4.86 -1.72
CA LEU A 37 1.84 4.13 -0.98
C LEU A 37 1.90 4.59 0.48
N THR A 38 0.81 5.14 0.97
CA THR A 38 0.67 5.58 2.36
C THR A 38 -0.20 4.57 3.10
N ILE A 39 0.27 4.12 4.26
CA ILE A 39 -0.43 3.18 5.13
C ILE A 39 -0.64 3.88 6.47
N GLU A 40 -1.90 4.06 6.85
CA GLU A 40 -2.28 4.64 8.13
C GLU A 40 -2.64 3.50 9.10
N CYS A 41 -1.85 3.34 10.16
CA CYS A 41 -2.06 2.34 11.20
C CYS A 41 -2.81 2.93 12.40
N ALA A 42 -3.44 2.07 13.22
CA ALA A 42 -4.30 2.47 14.34
C ALA A 42 -3.64 3.41 15.38
N ASN A 43 -2.31 3.41 15.48
CA ASN A 43 -1.55 4.24 16.42
C ASN A 43 -1.21 5.65 15.88
N ASN A 44 -1.91 6.13 14.84
CA ASN A 44 -1.47 7.31 14.05
C ASN A 44 -0.08 7.12 13.42
N ASP A 45 0.39 5.87 13.29
CA ASP A 45 1.64 5.56 12.59
C ASP A 45 1.38 5.60 11.09
N ILE A 46 2.05 6.52 10.39
CA ILE A 46 1.90 6.71 8.94
C ILE A 46 3.16 6.16 8.28
N LYS A 47 3.05 5.00 7.63
CA LYS A 47 4.14 4.41 6.85
C LYS A 47 4.03 4.83 5.40
N LYS A 48 5.09 5.43 4.86
CA LYS A 48 5.19 5.83 3.45
C LYS A 48 6.16 4.93 2.71
N ILE A 49 5.69 4.29 1.65
CA ILE A 49 6.50 3.41 0.79
C ILE A 49 6.60 4.08 -0.59
N SER A 50 7.83 4.46 -0.96
CA SER A 50 8.09 4.98 -2.30
C SER A 50 7.98 3.84 -3.32
N CYS A 51 7.00 3.95 -4.21
CA CYS A 51 6.78 2.96 -5.27
C CYS A 51 7.53 3.30 -6.56
N SER A 52 8.47 4.25 -6.51
CA SER A 52 9.26 4.66 -7.66
C SER A 52 10.22 3.54 -8.06
N ARG A 53 10.15 3.12 -9.34
CA ARG A 53 11.03 2.10 -9.95
C ARG A 53 11.00 0.69 -9.32
N ILE A 54 10.06 0.38 -8.43
CA ILE A 54 9.91 -0.97 -7.85
C ILE A 54 8.79 -1.78 -8.54
N GLN A 55 8.86 -3.12 -8.44
CA GLN A 55 7.88 -4.04 -9.01
C GLN A 55 6.67 -4.24 -8.09
N SER A 56 5.53 -4.66 -8.64
CA SER A 56 4.30 -4.91 -7.86
C SER A 56 4.49 -5.94 -6.74
N ALA A 57 5.28 -6.99 -6.98
CA ALA A 57 5.61 -7.99 -5.97
C ALA A 57 6.38 -7.38 -4.78
N GLU A 58 7.34 -6.49 -5.05
CA GLU A 58 8.11 -5.80 -4.02
C GLU A 58 7.24 -4.83 -3.22
N ILE A 59 6.32 -4.12 -3.88
CA ILE A 59 5.32 -3.26 -3.21
C ILE A 59 4.48 -4.09 -2.25
N CYS A 60 4.02 -5.27 -2.68
CA CYS A 60 3.22 -6.16 -1.85
C CYS A 60 4.01 -6.69 -0.64
N LYS A 61 5.27 -7.07 -0.85
CA LYS A 61 6.16 -7.52 0.23
C LYS A 61 6.39 -6.41 1.26
N GLN A 62 6.71 -5.20 0.82
CA GLN A 62 6.90 -4.05 1.71
C GLN A 62 5.62 -3.66 2.45
N PHE A 63 4.46 -3.74 1.76
CA PHE A 63 3.16 -3.53 2.39
C PHE A 63 2.91 -4.54 3.51
N LEU A 64 3.11 -5.83 3.25
CA LEU A 64 2.92 -6.88 4.25
C LEU A 64 3.85 -6.69 5.45
N VAL A 65 5.12 -6.36 5.23
CA VAL A 65 6.06 -6.07 6.33
C VAL A 65 5.57 -4.88 7.15
N ALA A 66 5.23 -3.77 6.49
CA ALA A 66 4.75 -2.56 7.14
C ALA A 66 3.49 -2.78 7.99
N THR A 67 2.56 -3.63 7.54
CA THR A 67 1.33 -3.96 8.26
C THR A 67 1.53 -5.04 9.33
N THR A 68 2.49 -5.95 9.17
CA THR A 68 2.75 -7.02 10.14
C THR A 68 3.50 -6.50 11.37
N GLU A 69 4.39 -5.52 11.19
CA GLU A 69 5.07 -4.85 12.31
C GLU A 69 4.08 -4.13 13.25
N GLY A 70 2.94 -3.65 12.74
CA GLY A 70 1.87 -3.08 13.55
C GLY A 70 0.99 -4.11 14.27
N SER A 71 1.01 -5.37 13.84
CA SER A 71 0.15 -6.44 14.39
C SER A 71 0.72 -7.13 15.63
N ALA A 72 2.00 -6.91 15.95
CA ALA A 72 2.65 -7.52 17.12
C ALA A 72 2.36 -6.79 18.45
N ALA A 73 1.62 -5.68 18.44
CA ALA A 73 1.38 -4.83 19.61
C ALA A 73 0.00 -5.01 20.27
N SER A 74 -0.73 -6.09 19.98
CA SER A 74 -2.02 -6.38 20.62
C SER A 74 -2.17 -7.87 20.89
N ALA A 75 -1.46 -8.36 21.90
CA ALA A 75 -1.73 -9.60 22.61
C ALA A 75 -1.68 -9.33 24.11
#